data_AF-V6SJW6-F1
#
_entry.id   AF-V6SJW6-F1
#
_cell.length_a   1.000
_cell.length_b   1.000
_cell.length_c   1.000
_cell.angle_alpha   90.00
_cell.angle_beta   90.00
_cell.angle_gamma   90.00
#
_symmetry.space_group_name_H-M   'P 1'
#
loop_
_entity.id
_entity.type
_entity.pdbx_description
1 polymer ?
#
loop_
_entity_poly.entity_id
_entity_poly.type
_entity_poly.pdbx_seq_one_letter_code
_entity_poly.pdbx_strand_id
1 'polypeptide(L)'
;MKIKDVENPVEEFRKLSKRFSLLNDRFLAVAMDYKYYIDSTITDNEIFKLRDNVIYKLQSAKFHFQLLLEYHDRIEYQLDKIYKTNPKTIIQNEIEFAILQQRAIREIYSIFDSMIYHLCSIFDYLFRLINFAHNKEIAESPKWNLFQTNRNLKGYMFCSKEMVEKLKIFDQSFVYPLIKHRSYLIHTENDTGEFTLSIDLKDKKFDAKFLSTELFKNHFPEIVKENKNADMTIKYSALWLIDKTIINATEILFELSEDMQRNKKIEFGLFIRIGENNTIESPSTPYWGNRKIN
;
A
#
# COMPACT_ATOMS: atom_id res chain seq x y z
N MET A 1 -1.12 11.80 -27.06
CA MET A 1 -0.31 10.89 -26.22
C MET A 1 -1.27 9.99 -25.43
N LYS A 2 -1.05 8.67 -25.32
CA LYS A 2 -2.00 7.78 -24.62
C LYS A 2 -1.79 7.92 -23.11
N ILE A 3 -2.76 8.52 -22.41
CA ILE A 3 -2.79 8.60 -20.95
C ILE A 3 -3.04 7.19 -20.38
N LYS A 4 -2.26 6.80 -19.38
CA LYS A 4 -2.43 5.55 -18.62
C LYS A 4 -3.48 5.74 -17.54
N ASP A 5 -4.50 4.88 -17.55
CA ASP A 5 -5.63 4.92 -16.63
C ASP A 5 -6.05 3.50 -16.23
N VAL A 6 -6.93 3.38 -15.23
CA VAL A 6 -7.58 2.14 -14.86
C VAL A 6 -8.74 1.86 -15.82
N GLU A 7 -8.50 0.99 -16.81
CA GLU A 7 -9.47 0.68 -17.86
C GLU A 7 -10.68 -0.12 -17.35
N ASN A 8 -10.47 -1.06 -16.42
CA ASN A 8 -11.52 -1.89 -15.82
C ASN A 8 -11.44 -1.90 -14.28
N PRO A 9 -12.02 -0.90 -13.61
CA PRO A 9 -11.93 -0.77 -12.15
C PRO A 9 -12.44 -2.00 -11.39
N VAL A 10 -13.49 -2.66 -11.89
CA VAL A 10 -14.08 -3.85 -11.26
C VAL A 10 -13.11 -5.03 -11.31
N GLU A 11 -12.46 -5.25 -12.44
CA GLU A 11 -11.49 -6.33 -12.59
C GLU A 11 -10.24 -6.07 -11.75
N GLU A 12 -9.73 -4.84 -11.76
CA GLU A 12 -8.58 -4.45 -10.93
C GLU A 12 -8.89 -4.61 -9.44
N PHE A 13 -10.08 -4.21 -8.99
CA PHE A 13 -10.49 -4.42 -7.60
C PHE A 13 -10.62 -5.90 -7.22
N ARG A 14 -11.03 -6.76 -8.16
CA ARG A 14 -11.07 -8.23 -7.97
C ARG A 14 -9.66 -8.80 -7.85
N LYS A 15 -8.73 -8.42 -8.73
CA LYS A 15 -7.31 -8.82 -8.66
C LYS A 15 -6.71 -8.39 -7.33
N LEU A 16 -6.92 -7.12 -6.98
CA LEU A 16 -6.47 -6.54 -5.73
C LEU A 16 -7.00 -7.31 -4.53
N SER A 17 -8.30 -7.63 -4.49
CA SER A 17 -8.91 -8.40 -3.40
C SER A 17 -8.29 -9.79 -3.22
N LYS A 18 -7.93 -10.49 -4.30
CA LYS A 18 -7.22 -11.79 -4.21
C LYS A 18 -5.83 -11.62 -3.59
N ARG A 19 -5.10 -10.59 -3.99
CA ARG A 19 -3.76 -10.27 -3.46
C ARG A 19 -3.80 -9.88 -1.98
N PHE A 20 -4.82 -9.13 -1.57
CA PHE A 20 -5.08 -8.86 -0.15
C PHE A 20 -5.36 -10.13 0.66
N SER A 21 -6.16 -11.06 0.11
CA SER A 21 -6.42 -12.36 0.77
C SER A 21 -5.13 -13.13 0.98
N LEU A 22 -4.30 -13.24 -0.06
CA LEU A 22 -3.01 -13.92 0.03
C LEU A 22 -2.06 -13.24 1.02
N LEU A 23 -2.02 -11.90 1.05
CA LEU A 23 -1.23 -11.16 2.02
C LEU A 23 -1.71 -11.40 3.45
N ASN A 24 -3.03 -11.49 3.67
CA ASN A 24 -3.61 -11.84 4.96
C ASN A 24 -3.19 -13.25 5.42
N ASP A 25 -3.19 -14.22 4.51
CA ASP A 25 -2.71 -15.58 4.81
C ASP A 25 -1.22 -15.55 5.21
N ARG A 26 -0.38 -14.77 4.52
CA ARG A 26 1.04 -14.61 4.87
C ARG A 26 1.24 -13.95 6.24
N PHE A 27 0.38 -13.00 6.60
CA PHE A 27 0.37 -12.41 7.94
C PHE A 27 0.02 -13.42 9.03
N LEU A 28 -0.94 -14.31 8.75
CA LEU A 28 -1.23 -15.44 9.63
C LEU A 28 -0.04 -16.41 9.72
N ALA A 29 0.62 -16.67 8.59
CA ALA A 29 1.80 -17.50 8.51
C ALA A 29 2.94 -16.97 9.39
N VAL A 30 3.21 -15.65 9.37
CA VAL A 30 4.19 -15.02 10.27
C VAL A 30 3.85 -15.22 11.75
N ALA A 31 2.57 -15.05 12.12
CA ALA A 31 2.17 -15.25 13.51
C ALA A 31 2.36 -16.71 13.97
N MET A 32 2.09 -17.66 13.08
CA MET A 32 2.35 -19.09 13.31
C MET A 32 3.85 -19.39 13.41
N ASP A 33 4.67 -18.83 12.51
CA ASP A 33 6.12 -18.97 12.53
C ASP A 33 6.73 -18.37 13.80
N TYR A 34 6.22 -17.24 14.27
CA TYR A 34 6.63 -16.68 15.56
C TYR A 34 6.38 -17.67 16.71
N LYS A 35 5.19 -18.27 16.77
CA LYS A 35 4.85 -19.28 17.79
C LYS A 35 5.61 -20.61 17.63
N TYR A 36 6.16 -20.85 16.45
CA TYR A 36 6.90 -22.06 16.14
C TYR A 36 8.42 -21.93 16.34
N TYR A 37 9.00 -20.78 15.98
CA TYR A 37 10.44 -20.55 16.00
C TYR A 37 10.92 -19.71 17.19
N ILE A 38 10.09 -18.81 17.71
CA ILE A 38 10.54 -17.77 18.66
C ILE A 38 9.96 -17.95 20.06
N ASP A 39 8.63 -18.02 20.20
CA ASP A 39 7.97 -18.12 21.51
C ASP A 39 6.65 -18.91 21.43
N SER A 40 6.60 -20.09 22.06
CA SER A 40 5.43 -20.98 22.09
C SER A 40 4.35 -20.60 23.12
N THR A 41 4.51 -19.48 23.83
CA THR A 41 3.59 -19.07 24.91
C THR A 41 2.21 -18.71 24.36
N ILE A 42 1.17 -19.42 24.78
CA ILE A 42 -0.21 -19.24 24.28
C ILE A 42 -0.82 -17.90 24.70
N THR A 43 -0.44 -17.37 25.85
CA THR A 43 -1.07 -16.18 26.45
C THR A 43 -0.64 -14.87 25.80
N ASP A 44 0.47 -14.87 25.06
CA ASP A 44 0.94 -13.68 24.35
C ASP A 44 0.25 -13.55 22.99
N ASN A 45 -0.66 -12.58 22.90
CA ASN A 45 -1.43 -12.27 21.70
C ASN A 45 -0.91 -11.05 20.93
N GLU A 46 0.24 -10.48 21.32
CA GLU A 46 0.69 -9.21 20.76
C GLU A 46 1.04 -9.32 19.27
N ILE A 47 1.59 -10.46 18.84
CA ILE A 47 1.83 -10.76 17.42
C ILE A 47 0.55 -10.65 16.57
N PHE A 48 -0.60 -11.10 17.11
CA PHE A 48 -1.89 -11.02 16.43
C PHE A 48 -2.42 -9.60 16.39
N LYS A 49 -2.22 -8.80 17.44
CA LYS A 49 -2.61 -7.38 17.43
C LYS A 49 -1.79 -6.58 16.41
N LEU A 50 -0.48 -6.80 16.34
CA LEU A 50 0.41 -6.15 15.37
C LEU A 50 0.00 -6.51 13.94
N ARG A 51 -0.29 -7.78 13.69
CA ARG A 51 -0.86 -8.27 12.43
C ARG A 51 -2.16 -7.54 12.07
N ASP A 52 -3.11 -7.49 12.99
CA ASP A 52 -4.44 -6.91 12.76
C ASP A 52 -4.36 -5.41 12.48
N ASN A 53 -3.41 -4.70 13.11
CA ASN A 53 -3.14 -3.29 12.80
C ASN A 53 -2.69 -3.09 11.35
N VAL A 54 -1.82 -3.96 10.82
CA VAL A 54 -1.40 -3.87 9.42
C VAL A 54 -2.58 -4.16 8.48
N ILE A 55 -3.33 -5.23 8.75
CA ILE A 55 -4.52 -5.62 7.96
C ILE A 55 -5.54 -4.48 7.94
N TYR A 56 -5.78 -3.82 9.07
CA TYR A 56 -6.69 -2.68 9.15
C TYR A 56 -6.24 -1.51 8.27
N LYS A 57 -4.95 -1.17 8.25
CA LYS A 57 -4.42 -0.09 7.39
C LYS A 57 -4.48 -0.46 5.90
N LEU A 58 -4.21 -1.72 5.59
CA LEU A 58 -4.38 -2.31 4.26
C LEU A 58 -5.83 -2.20 3.76
N GLN A 59 -6.81 -2.60 4.60
CA GLN A 59 -8.24 -2.43 4.31
C GLN A 59 -8.64 -0.96 4.17
N SER A 60 -8.08 -0.09 5.01
CA SER A 60 -8.33 1.36 4.93
C SER A 60 -7.85 1.94 3.59
N ALA A 61 -6.65 1.56 3.12
CA ALA A 61 -6.13 2.00 1.82
C ALA A 61 -7.00 1.48 0.66
N LYS A 62 -7.41 0.21 0.71
CA LYS A 62 -8.35 -0.38 -0.26
C LYS A 62 -9.67 0.36 -0.31
N PHE A 63 -10.24 0.70 0.85
CA PHE A 63 -11.48 1.45 0.96
C PHE A 63 -11.34 2.86 0.36
N HIS A 64 -10.23 3.55 0.62
CA HIS A 64 -9.98 4.86 0.01
C HIS A 64 -9.81 4.79 -1.52
N PHE A 65 -9.20 3.72 -2.04
CA PHE A 65 -9.16 3.50 -3.48
C PHE A 65 -10.54 3.25 -4.08
N GLN A 66 -11.39 2.47 -3.41
CA GLN A 66 -12.79 2.32 -3.82
C GLN A 66 -13.52 3.67 -3.81
N LEU A 67 -13.37 4.46 -2.74
CA LEU A 67 -13.95 5.78 -2.62
C LEU A 67 -13.47 6.72 -3.74
N LEU A 68 -12.19 6.66 -4.12
CA LEU A 68 -11.63 7.42 -5.23
C LEU A 68 -12.35 7.11 -6.55
N LEU A 69 -12.58 5.82 -6.84
CA LEU A 69 -13.27 5.37 -8.05
C LEU A 69 -14.75 5.78 -8.05
N GLU A 70 -15.45 5.55 -6.94
CA GLU A 70 -16.86 5.93 -6.82
C GLU A 70 -17.07 7.45 -6.88
N TYR A 71 -16.14 8.21 -6.30
CA TYR A 71 -16.19 9.67 -6.35
C TYR A 71 -15.92 10.19 -7.77
N HIS A 72 -15.00 9.54 -8.50
CA HIS A 72 -14.74 9.82 -9.89
C HIS A 72 -15.99 9.61 -10.76
N ASP A 73 -16.67 8.47 -10.63
CA ASP A 73 -17.94 8.19 -11.33
C ASP A 73 -19.03 9.21 -10.99
N ARG A 74 -19.09 9.65 -9.73
CA ARG A 74 -20.04 10.68 -9.29
C ARG A 74 -19.78 12.03 -9.95
N ILE A 75 -18.51 12.41 -10.17
CA ILE A 75 -18.14 13.64 -10.88
C ILE A 75 -18.62 13.57 -12.33
N GLU A 76 -18.36 12.46 -13.03
CA GLU A 76 -18.82 12.28 -14.42
C GLU A 76 -20.35 12.33 -14.53
N TYR A 77 -21.06 11.73 -13.57
CA TYR A 77 -22.52 11.81 -13.48
C TYR A 77 -23.03 13.25 -13.24
N GLN A 78 -22.32 14.05 -12.43
CA GLN A 78 -22.66 15.46 -12.23
C GLN A 78 -22.44 16.28 -13.51
N LEU A 79 -21.37 16.02 -14.24
CA LEU A 79 -21.10 16.66 -15.54
C LEU A 79 -22.19 16.33 -16.56
N ASP A 80 -22.63 15.07 -16.63
CA ASP A 80 -23.74 14.65 -17.47
C ASP A 80 -25.05 15.39 -17.11
N LYS A 81 -25.35 15.55 -15.82
CA LYS A 81 -26.51 16.32 -15.36
C LYS A 81 -26.48 17.79 -15.76
N ILE A 82 -25.33 18.45 -15.56
CA ILE A 82 -25.15 19.85 -15.94
C ILE A 82 -25.33 19.98 -17.45
N TYR A 83 -24.68 19.11 -18.23
CA TYR A 83 -24.79 19.13 -19.68
C TYR A 83 -26.22 18.95 -20.18
N LYS A 84 -26.98 18.00 -19.61
CA LYS A 84 -28.38 17.77 -19.97
C LYS A 84 -29.30 18.94 -19.63
N THR A 85 -28.97 19.71 -18.58
CA THR A 85 -29.78 20.83 -18.11
C THR A 85 -29.42 22.13 -18.84
N ASN A 86 -28.14 22.43 -18.95
CA ASN A 86 -27.61 23.60 -19.65
C ASN A 86 -26.21 23.28 -20.26
N PRO A 87 -26.15 22.84 -21.53
CA PRO A 87 -24.87 22.53 -22.18
C PRO A 87 -23.87 23.69 -22.21
N LYS A 88 -24.37 24.94 -22.23
CA LYS A 88 -23.52 26.14 -22.29
C LYS A 88 -22.60 26.24 -21.08
N THR A 89 -23.05 25.77 -19.91
CA THR A 89 -22.27 25.79 -18.67
C THR A 89 -20.93 25.10 -18.81
N ILE A 90 -20.87 23.96 -19.52
CA ILE A 90 -19.62 23.24 -19.77
C ILE A 90 -18.89 23.82 -20.99
N ILE A 91 -19.60 24.06 -22.10
CA ILE A 91 -18.99 24.51 -23.36
C ILE A 91 -18.34 25.89 -23.25
N GLN A 92 -18.94 26.79 -22.47
CA GLN A 92 -18.48 28.17 -22.29
C GLN A 92 -17.67 28.36 -21.00
N ASN A 93 -17.39 27.27 -20.27
CA ASN A 93 -16.66 27.30 -19.00
C ASN A 93 -17.27 28.30 -17.99
N GLU A 94 -18.59 28.23 -17.80
CA GLU A 94 -19.30 29.11 -16.87
C GLU A 94 -18.89 28.83 -15.41
N ILE A 95 -19.18 29.78 -14.51
CA ILE A 95 -18.76 29.77 -13.11
C ILE A 95 -19.14 28.45 -12.40
N GLU A 96 -20.34 27.91 -12.67
CA GLU A 96 -20.78 26.65 -12.07
C GLU A 96 -19.86 25.47 -12.41
N PHE A 97 -19.44 25.35 -13.67
CA PHE A 97 -18.51 24.30 -14.11
C PHE A 97 -17.12 24.51 -13.50
N ALA A 98 -16.62 25.75 -13.45
CA ALA A 98 -15.34 26.06 -12.82
C ALA A 98 -15.32 25.72 -11.32
N ILE A 99 -16.41 25.99 -10.60
CA ILE A 99 -16.58 25.63 -9.18
C ILE A 99 -16.58 24.10 -9.02
N LEU A 100 -17.35 23.39 -9.85
CA LEU A 100 -17.38 21.92 -9.83
C LEU A 100 -15.99 21.33 -10.07
N GLN A 101 -15.27 21.82 -11.09
CA GLN A 101 -13.93 21.37 -11.44
C GLN A 101 -12.95 21.56 -10.26
N GLN A 102 -12.90 22.76 -9.68
CA GLN A 102 -12.01 23.04 -8.55
C GLN A 102 -12.32 22.17 -7.33
N ARG A 103 -13.61 21.98 -7.03
CA ARG A 103 -14.05 21.12 -5.94
C ARG A 103 -13.65 19.67 -6.19
N ALA A 104 -13.94 19.15 -7.39
CA ALA A 104 -13.63 17.79 -7.80
C ALA A 104 -12.12 17.49 -7.72
N ILE A 105 -11.28 18.42 -8.19
CA ILE A 105 -9.82 18.34 -8.04
C ILE A 105 -9.48 18.16 -6.56
N ARG A 106 -9.83 19.12 -5.71
CA ARG A 106 -9.44 19.10 -4.29
C ARG A 106 -9.86 17.81 -3.58
N GLU A 107 -11.08 17.34 -3.81
CA GLU A 107 -11.62 16.15 -3.15
C GLU A 107 -10.94 14.86 -3.66
N ILE A 108 -10.68 14.73 -4.96
CA ILE A 108 -9.96 13.58 -5.53
C ILE A 108 -8.54 13.48 -4.97
N TYR A 109 -7.78 14.58 -4.95
CA TYR A 109 -6.44 14.58 -4.38
C TYR A 109 -6.46 14.36 -2.86
N SER A 110 -7.46 14.87 -2.13
CA SER A 110 -7.60 14.62 -0.69
C SER A 110 -7.81 13.14 -0.36
N ILE A 111 -8.62 12.42 -1.17
CA ILE A 111 -8.81 10.97 -1.02
C ILE A 111 -7.50 10.23 -1.28
N PHE A 112 -6.77 10.64 -2.31
CA PHE A 112 -5.46 10.07 -2.67
C PHE A 112 -4.42 10.26 -1.54
N ASP A 113 -4.33 11.47 -0.99
CA ASP A 113 -3.40 11.78 0.12
C ASP A 113 -3.72 10.98 1.38
N SER A 114 -5.02 10.83 1.70
CA SER A 114 -5.47 9.99 2.82
C SER A 114 -5.05 8.52 2.64
N MET A 115 -5.18 8.00 1.41
CA MET A 115 -4.71 6.65 1.09
C MET A 115 -3.19 6.51 1.30
N ILE A 116 -2.38 7.49 0.87
CA ILE A 116 -0.92 7.49 1.08
C ILE A 116 -0.56 7.44 2.57
N TYR A 117 -1.31 8.14 3.43
CA TYR A 117 -1.13 8.07 4.88
C TYR A 117 -1.32 6.65 5.41
N HIS A 118 -2.36 5.95 4.96
CA HIS A 118 -2.60 4.55 5.32
C HIS A 118 -1.48 3.63 4.81
N LEU A 119 -1.01 3.84 3.59
CA LEU A 119 0.10 3.07 3.02
C LEU A 119 1.42 3.25 3.79
N CYS A 120 1.74 4.48 4.21
CA CYS A 120 2.89 4.72 5.08
C CYS A 120 2.77 3.98 6.42
N SER A 121 1.57 4.01 7.01
CA SER A 121 1.32 3.40 8.31
C SER A 121 1.54 1.89 8.30
N ILE A 122 1.29 1.22 7.18
CA ILE A 122 1.56 -0.22 7.01
C ILE A 122 3.03 -0.53 7.33
N PHE A 123 3.96 0.25 6.81
CA PHE A 123 5.39 0.04 7.05
C PHE A 123 5.80 0.34 8.49
N ASP A 124 5.21 1.35 9.14
CA ASP A 124 5.44 1.60 10.57
C ASP A 124 4.99 0.38 11.42
N TYR A 125 3.85 -0.24 11.10
CA TYR A 125 3.39 -1.44 11.80
C TYR A 125 4.19 -2.70 11.44
N LEU A 126 4.63 -2.85 10.19
CA LEU A 126 5.56 -3.92 9.80
C LEU A 126 6.88 -3.80 10.57
N PHE A 127 7.40 -2.60 10.77
CA PHE A 127 8.62 -2.41 11.55
C PHE A 127 8.43 -2.79 13.02
N ARG A 128 7.26 -2.46 13.60
CA ARG A 128 6.87 -2.93 14.95
C ARG A 128 6.82 -4.46 15.02
N LEU A 129 6.25 -5.10 13.99
CA LEU A 129 6.17 -6.56 13.89
C LEU A 129 7.57 -7.20 13.85
N ILE A 130 8.48 -6.66 13.04
CA ILE A 130 9.88 -7.14 12.96
C ILE A 130 10.58 -6.98 14.30
N ASN A 131 10.48 -5.80 14.92
CA ASN A 131 11.05 -5.54 16.24
C ASN A 131 10.52 -6.54 17.28
N PHE A 132 9.20 -6.74 17.31
CA PHE A 132 8.56 -7.68 18.23
C PHE A 132 9.05 -9.12 18.04
N ALA A 133 9.24 -9.57 16.80
CA ALA A 133 9.71 -10.91 16.52
C ALA A 133 11.13 -11.19 17.06
N HIS A 134 11.96 -10.17 17.22
CA HIS A 134 13.36 -10.33 17.61
C HIS A 134 13.65 -9.97 19.08
N ASN A 135 12.96 -8.96 19.63
CA ASN A 135 13.28 -8.40 20.94
C ASN A 135 12.50 -9.00 22.11
N LYS A 136 13.16 -8.99 23.28
CA LYS A 136 12.48 -9.14 24.58
C LYS A 136 11.86 -7.82 25.06
N GLU A 137 12.43 -6.68 24.65
CA GLU A 137 11.93 -5.33 24.96
C GLU A 137 11.46 -4.62 23.68
N ILE A 138 10.15 -4.38 23.59
CA ILE A 138 9.54 -3.66 22.47
C ILE A 138 9.95 -2.19 22.59
N ALA A 139 10.78 -1.68 21.67
CA ALA A 139 10.97 -0.24 21.55
C ALA A 139 9.61 0.48 21.54
N GLU A 140 9.49 1.58 22.28
CA GLU A 140 8.24 2.34 22.33
C GLU A 140 7.98 2.98 20.95
N SER A 141 7.01 2.44 20.22
CA SER A 141 6.53 2.98 18.94
C SER A 141 7.62 3.21 17.87
N PRO A 142 8.39 2.18 17.48
CA PRO A 142 9.38 2.32 16.41
C PRO A 142 8.67 2.75 15.12
N LYS A 143 9.25 3.74 14.44
CA LYS A 143 8.79 4.27 13.16
C LYS A 143 9.79 3.90 12.09
N TRP A 144 9.31 3.57 10.90
CA TRP A 144 10.18 3.16 9.79
C TRP A 144 11.16 4.27 9.41
N ASN A 145 10.76 5.54 9.46
CA ASN A 145 11.65 6.67 9.18
C ASN A 145 12.84 6.78 10.15
N LEU A 146 12.77 6.13 11.32
CA LEU A 146 13.87 6.07 12.27
C LEU A 146 14.81 4.89 11.99
N PHE A 147 14.48 3.98 11.06
CA PHE A 147 15.27 2.80 10.70
C PHE A 147 16.74 3.15 10.39
N GLN A 148 16.99 4.27 9.71
CA GLN A 148 18.36 4.70 9.36
C GLN A 148 19.08 5.47 10.47
N THR A 149 18.39 5.92 11.52
CA THR A 149 19.03 6.70 12.58
C THR A 149 19.90 5.79 13.44
N ASN A 150 21.14 6.22 13.68
CA ASN A 150 22.26 5.43 14.20
C ASN A 150 22.00 4.70 15.54
N ARG A 151 20.94 5.03 16.30
CA ARG A 151 20.57 4.29 17.52
C ARG A 151 19.83 2.98 17.23
N ASN A 152 19.17 2.85 16.08
CA ASN A 152 18.34 1.68 15.76
C ASN A 152 19.10 0.54 15.07
N LEU A 153 20.24 0.84 14.43
CA LEU A 153 21.09 -0.16 13.76
C LEU A 153 22.43 -0.41 14.46
N LYS A 154 22.84 0.44 15.41
CA LYS A 154 24.03 0.16 16.23
C LYS A 154 23.73 -1.01 17.17
N GLY A 155 24.23 -2.18 16.81
CA GLY A 155 24.21 -3.38 17.65
C GLY A 155 23.18 -4.45 17.29
N TYR A 156 22.52 -4.38 16.12
CA TYR A 156 21.50 -5.35 15.70
C TYR A 156 20.34 -5.50 16.70
N MET A 157 19.97 -4.39 17.34
CA MET A 157 18.99 -4.39 18.42
C MET A 157 17.59 -4.84 17.97
N PHE A 158 17.27 -4.92 16.66
CA PHE A 158 15.90 -5.17 16.19
C PHE A 158 15.71 -6.37 15.25
N CYS A 159 16.76 -6.85 14.60
CA CYS A 159 16.73 -8.01 13.69
C CYS A 159 18.16 -8.40 13.30
N SER A 160 18.32 -9.54 12.62
CA SER A 160 19.63 -10.01 12.15
C SER A 160 20.29 -9.05 11.15
N LYS A 161 21.58 -9.26 10.89
CA LYS A 161 22.32 -8.49 9.88
C LYS A 161 21.71 -8.66 8.49
N GLU A 162 21.33 -9.89 8.14
CA GLU A 162 20.74 -10.27 6.86
C GLU A 162 19.40 -9.54 6.65
N MET A 163 18.54 -9.50 7.67
CA MET A 163 17.27 -8.79 7.62
C MET A 163 17.48 -7.27 7.49
N VAL A 164 18.45 -6.70 8.20
CA VAL A 164 18.80 -5.27 8.06
C VAL A 164 19.21 -4.94 6.62
N GLU A 165 20.01 -5.78 5.97
CA GLU A 165 20.44 -5.57 4.58
C GLU A 165 19.24 -5.55 3.62
N LYS A 166 18.27 -6.45 3.83
CA LYS A 166 17.03 -6.50 3.04
C LYS A 166 16.14 -5.28 3.28
N LEU A 167 15.95 -4.89 4.54
CA LEU A 167 15.15 -3.72 4.90
C LEU A 167 15.73 -2.42 4.31
N LYS A 168 17.06 -2.28 4.21
CA LYS A 168 17.69 -1.15 3.50
C LYS A 168 17.31 -1.09 2.02
N ILE A 169 17.21 -2.24 1.36
CA ILE A 169 16.81 -2.31 -0.06
C ILE A 169 15.35 -1.87 -0.21
N PHE A 170 14.44 -2.39 0.62
CA PHE A 170 13.02 -1.99 0.59
C PHE A 170 12.83 -0.50 0.91
N ASP A 171 13.59 -0.01 1.90
CA ASP A 171 13.57 1.40 2.28
C ASP A 171 13.99 2.31 1.12
N GLN A 172 15.14 2.06 0.52
CA GLN A 172 15.66 2.88 -0.58
C GLN A 172 14.79 2.80 -1.84
N SER A 173 14.25 1.63 -2.15
CA SER A 173 13.49 1.40 -3.39
C SER A 173 12.07 1.96 -3.34
N PHE A 174 11.40 1.93 -2.18
CA PHE A 174 9.98 2.27 -2.11
C PHE A 174 9.55 2.98 -0.83
N VAL A 175 9.93 2.49 0.36
CA VAL A 175 9.36 3.00 1.61
C VAL A 175 9.81 4.43 1.92
N TYR A 176 11.09 4.76 1.71
CA TYR A 176 11.59 6.11 1.88
C TYR A 176 10.94 7.10 0.90
N PRO A 177 10.87 6.84 -0.43
CA PRO A 177 10.06 7.63 -1.36
C PRO A 177 8.63 7.90 -0.88
N LEU A 178 7.96 6.86 -0.37
CA LEU A 178 6.59 6.94 0.14
C LEU A 178 6.48 7.86 1.36
N ILE A 179 7.36 7.69 2.34
CA ILE A 179 7.41 8.54 3.53
C ILE A 179 7.77 9.99 3.17
N LYS A 180 8.71 10.19 2.25
CA LYS A 180 9.11 11.51 1.75
C LYS A 180 7.93 12.22 1.09
N HIS A 181 7.18 11.52 0.24
CA HIS A 181 6.01 12.08 -0.42
C HIS A 181 4.92 12.44 0.60
N ARG A 182 4.58 11.55 1.54
CA ARG A 182 3.68 11.87 2.66
C ARG A 182 4.13 13.10 3.45
N SER A 183 5.42 13.18 3.78
CA SER A 183 5.97 14.30 4.55
C SER A 183 5.77 15.63 3.82
N TYR A 184 5.92 15.65 2.49
CA TYR A 184 5.67 16.84 1.69
C TYR A 184 4.19 17.26 1.74
N LEU A 185 3.27 16.31 1.53
CA LEU A 185 1.82 16.55 1.54
C LEU A 185 1.32 17.15 2.87
N ILE A 186 1.97 16.81 3.99
CA ILE A 186 1.59 17.31 5.32
C ILE A 186 2.17 18.71 5.60
N HIS A 187 3.35 19.03 5.07
CA HIS A 187 4.16 20.15 5.57
C HIS A 187 4.38 21.29 4.57
N THR A 188 4.05 21.13 3.29
CA THR A 188 4.41 22.10 2.25
C THR A 188 3.20 22.72 1.57
N GLU A 189 2.59 22.04 0.60
CA GLU A 189 1.42 22.54 -0.12
C GLU A 189 0.51 21.39 -0.56
N ASN A 190 -0.75 21.72 -0.88
CA ASN A 190 -1.69 20.79 -1.50
C ASN A 190 -1.18 20.43 -2.91
N ASP A 191 -0.78 19.18 -3.11
CA ASP A 191 -0.28 18.69 -4.40
C ASP A 191 -1.46 18.30 -5.31
N THR A 192 -2.02 19.28 -6.03
CA THR A 192 -3.09 19.04 -7.01
C THR A 192 -2.54 19.07 -8.44
N GLY A 193 -2.90 18.06 -9.22
CA GLY A 193 -2.54 17.95 -10.63
C GLY A 193 -3.61 18.46 -11.60
N GLU A 194 -3.30 18.33 -12.89
CA GLU A 194 -4.14 18.78 -13.98
C GLU A 194 -5.45 17.98 -14.08
N PHE A 195 -6.53 18.66 -14.48
CA PHE A 195 -7.82 18.07 -14.82
C PHE A 195 -8.04 18.20 -16.33
N THR A 196 -8.34 17.08 -16.98
CA THR A 196 -8.73 17.06 -18.39
C THR A 196 -10.13 16.50 -18.53
N LEU A 197 -10.90 17.05 -19.47
CA LEU A 197 -12.26 16.61 -19.75
C LEU A 197 -12.40 16.35 -21.24
N SER A 198 -12.91 15.18 -21.58
CA SER A 198 -13.33 14.86 -22.94
C SER A 198 -14.78 14.41 -22.96
N ILE A 199 -15.46 14.65 -24.08
CA ILE A 199 -16.87 14.33 -24.27
C ILE A 199 -16.96 13.43 -25.49
N ASP A 200 -17.42 12.20 -25.31
CA ASP A 200 -17.89 11.40 -26.43
C ASP A 200 -19.27 11.91 -26.85
N LEU A 201 -19.34 12.59 -28.00
CA LEU A 201 -20.58 13.15 -28.51
C LEU A 201 -21.58 12.09 -28.99
N LYS A 202 -21.12 10.88 -29.33
CA LYS A 202 -22.01 9.79 -29.77
C LYS A 202 -22.73 9.17 -28.58
N ASP A 203 -21.97 8.85 -27.53
CA ASP A 203 -22.50 8.18 -26.34
C ASP A 203 -22.88 9.17 -25.22
N LYS A 204 -22.67 10.48 -25.45
CA LYS A 204 -22.83 11.57 -24.46
C LYS A 204 -22.13 11.26 -23.15
N LYS A 205 -20.98 10.59 -23.23
CA LYS A 205 -20.22 10.16 -22.06
C LYS A 205 -19.10 11.15 -21.80
N PHE A 206 -19.05 11.64 -20.57
CA PHE A 206 -17.91 12.42 -20.09
C PHE A 206 -16.80 11.47 -19.67
N ASP A 207 -15.57 11.78 -20.04
CA ASP A 207 -14.35 11.14 -19.57
C ASP A 207 -13.49 12.21 -18.91
N ALA A 208 -13.62 12.29 -17.59
CA ALA A 208 -12.88 13.21 -16.75
C ALA A 208 -11.59 12.53 -16.28
N LYS A 209 -10.44 13.18 -16.38
CA LYS A 209 -9.16 12.61 -15.90
C LYS A 209 -8.44 13.58 -15.00
N PHE A 210 -8.02 13.07 -13.85
CA PHE A 210 -7.19 13.74 -12.86
C PHE A 210 -5.78 13.17 -13.00
N LEU A 211 -4.83 13.99 -13.45
CA LEU A 211 -3.48 13.53 -13.80
C LEU A 211 -2.59 13.44 -12.57
N SER A 212 -1.71 12.44 -12.53
CA SER A 212 -0.69 12.33 -11.50
C SER A 212 0.19 13.58 -11.49
N THR A 213 0.47 14.09 -10.30
CA THR A 213 1.25 15.33 -10.13
C THR A 213 2.72 15.12 -10.50
N GLU A 214 3.40 16.20 -10.86
CA GLU A 214 4.85 16.16 -11.10
C GLU A 214 5.62 15.82 -9.82
N LEU A 215 5.15 16.27 -8.66
CA LEU A 215 5.75 15.90 -7.38
C LEU A 215 5.67 14.39 -7.15
N PHE A 216 4.50 13.78 -7.39
CA PHE A 216 4.35 12.33 -7.30
C PHE A 216 5.31 11.62 -8.26
N LYS A 217 5.35 12.01 -9.53
CA LYS A 217 6.27 11.43 -10.54
C LYS A 217 7.74 11.56 -10.13
N ASN A 218 8.13 12.70 -9.54
CA ASN A 218 9.48 12.95 -9.05
C ASN A 218 9.85 12.10 -7.84
N HIS A 219 8.91 11.85 -6.93
CA HIS A 219 9.14 10.96 -5.80
C HIS A 219 9.14 9.48 -6.19
N PHE A 220 8.42 9.11 -7.25
CA PHE A 220 8.32 7.72 -7.72
C PHE A 220 8.76 7.58 -9.18
N PRO A 221 10.05 7.77 -9.52
CA PRO A 221 10.52 7.71 -10.90
C PRO A 221 10.35 6.32 -11.55
N GLU A 222 10.20 5.27 -10.74
CA GLU A 222 9.96 3.90 -11.22
C GLU A 222 8.69 3.80 -12.05
N ILE A 223 7.55 4.36 -11.58
CA ILE A 223 6.28 4.30 -12.32
C ILE A 223 6.39 5.03 -13.66
N VAL A 224 7.16 6.13 -13.71
CA VAL A 224 7.40 6.90 -14.95
C VAL A 224 8.19 6.04 -15.95
N LYS A 225 9.23 5.34 -15.48
CA LYS A 225 10.05 4.44 -16.30
C LYS A 225 9.25 3.23 -16.81
N GLU A 226 8.48 2.57 -15.95
CA GLU A 226 7.61 1.44 -16.30
C GLU A 226 6.59 1.83 -17.38
N ASN A 227 6.14 3.08 -17.38
CA ASN A 227 5.15 3.60 -18.31
C ASN A 227 5.75 4.39 -19.48
N LYS A 228 7.07 4.33 -19.69
CA LYS A 228 7.77 4.99 -20.81
C LYS A 228 7.48 6.50 -20.89
N ASN A 229 7.40 7.18 -19.74
CA ASN A 229 7.06 8.59 -19.60
C ASN A 229 5.66 8.97 -20.15
N ALA A 230 4.74 8.02 -20.24
CA ALA A 230 3.33 8.34 -20.51
C ALA A 230 2.71 9.11 -19.33
N ASP A 231 1.81 10.04 -19.62
CA ASP A 231 0.95 10.63 -18.59
C ASP A 231 0.10 9.56 -17.93
N MET A 232 -0.20 9.75 -16.65
CA MET A 232 -0.92 8.80 -15.81
C MET A 232 -2.03 9.53 -15.06
N THR A 233 -3.10 8.82 -14.75
CA THR A 233 -4.14 9.33 -13.86
C THR A 233 -3.83 9.01 -12.39
N ILE A 234 -4.44 9.76 -11.48
CA ILE A 234 -4.40 9.48 -10.04
C ILE A 234 -5.00 8.10 -9.72
N LYS A 235 -6.03 7.65 -10.44
CA LYS A 235 -6.56 6.28 -10.31
C LYS A 235 -5.48 5.24 -10.57
N TYR A 236 -4.70 5.42 -11.63
CA TYR A 236 -3.60 4.52 -11.97
C TYR A 236 -2.46 4.58 -10.95
N SER A 237 -2.05 5.79 -10.55
CA SER A 237 -1.04 5.97 -9.49
C SER A 237 -1.45 5.35 -8.15
N ALA A 238 -2.72 5.44 -7.79
CA ALA A 238 -3.27 4.85 -6.58
C ALA A 238 -3.19 3.33 -6.59
N LEU A 239 -3.63 2.71 -7.70
CA LEU A 239 -3.52 1.27 -7.89
C LEU A 239 -2.06 0.80 -7.80
N TRP A 240 -1.17 1.48 -8.52
CA TRP A 240 0.26 1.17 -8.52
C TRP A 240 0.88 1.25 -7.11
N LEU A 241 0.54 2.28 -6.32
CA LEU A 241 1.03 2.42 -4.95
C LEU A 241 0.57 1.28 -4.04
N ILE A 242 -0.71 0.89 -4.12
CA ILE A 242 -1.24 -0.24 -3.35
C ILE A 242 -0.53 -1.53 -3.78
N ASP A 243 -0.35 -1.73 -5.08
CA ASP A 243 0.30 -2.90 -5.63
C ASP A 243 1.75 -3.03 -5.17
N LYS A 244 2.53 -1.96 -5.23
CA LYS A 244 3.90 -1.91 -4.71
C LYS A 244 3.94 -2.11 -3.20
N THR A 245 2.95 -1.60 -2.47
CA THR A 245 2.85 -1.82 -1.02
C THR A 245 2.63 -3.30 -0.69
N ILE A 246 1.72 -3.98 -1.39
CA ILE A 246 1.46 -5.41 -1.20
C ILE A 246 2.71 -6.26 -1.52
N ILE A 247 3.42 -5.92 -2.60
CA ILE A 247 4.65 -6.62 -3.00
C ILE A 247 5.73 -6.45 -1.93
N ASN A 248 6.02 -5.22 -1.51
CA ASN A 248 7.04 -4.96 -0.50
C ASN A 248 6.67 -5.55 0.86
N ALA A 249 5.40 -5.45 1.28
CA ALA A 249 4.93 -6.09 2.49
C ALA A 249 5.10 -7.61 2.43
N THR A 250 4.73 -8.25 1.32
CA THR A 250 4.93 -9.68 1.11
C THR A 250 6.39 -10.07 1.29
N GLU A 251 7.30 -9.40 0.58
CA GLU A 251 8.72 -9.74 0.65
C GLU A 251 9.29 -9.54 2.05
N ILE A 252 8.87 -8.48 2.75
CA ILE A 252 9.22 -8.28 4.17
C ILE A 252 8.75 -9.44 5.04
N LEU A 253 7.54 -9.97 4.84
CA LEU A 253 7.03 -11.11 5.62
C LEU A 253 7.84 -12.39 5.36
N PHE A 254 8.19 -12.66 4.10
CA PHE A 254 9.05 -13.80 3.76
C PHE A 254 10.43 -13.67 4.41
N GLU A 255 11.07 -12.50 4.29
CA GLU A 255 12.38 -12.27 4.91
C GLU A 255 12.30 -12.37 6.44
N LEU A 256 11.20 -11.93 7.06
CA LEU A 256 10.96 -12.10 8.49
C LEU A 256 10.81 -13.57 8.90
N SER A 257 10.09 -14.38 8.12
CA SER A 257 9.98 -15.83 8.37
C SER A 257 11.33 -16.51 8.29
N GLU A 258 12.08 -16.25 7.23
CA GLU A 258 13.42 -16.80 7.05
C GLU A 258 14.36 -16.34 8.18
N ASP A 259 14.19 -15.12 8.69
CA ASP A 259 14.99 -14.62 9.81
C ASP A 259 14.66 -15.31 11.13
N MET A 260 13.37 -15.54 11.40
CA MET A 260 12.94 -16.30 12.58
C MET A 260 13.44 -17.75 12.53
N GLN A 261 13.49 -18.35 11.34
CA GLN A 261 14.06 -19.69 11.14
C GLN A 261 15.55 -19.73 11.45
N ARG A 262 16.33 -18.77 10.93
CA ARG A 262 17.78 -18.67 11.19
C ARG A 262 18.08 -18.43 12.66
N ASN A 263 17.22 -17.69 13.36
CA ASN A 263 17.41 -17.26 14.74
C ASN A 263 16.46 -17.96 15.73
N LYS A 264 16.07 -19.20 15.41
CA LYS A 264 15.17 -20.04 16.20
C LYS A 264 15.61 -20.10 17.67
N LYS A 265 14.67 -19.85 18.60
CA LYS A 265 14.89 -19.79 20.07
C LYS A 265 14.31 -20.97 20.84
N ILE A 266 13.35 -21.70 20.26
CA ILE A 266 12.71 -22.87 20.88
C ILE A 266 12.95 -24.12 20.04
N GLU A 267 13.12 -25.29 20.64
CA GLU A 267 13.44 -26.52 19.91
C GLU A 267 12.23 -27.08 19.15
N PHE A 268 11.06 -27.09 19.80
CA PHE A 268 9.78 -27.50 19.25
C PHE A 268 8.73 -26.40 19.48
N GLY A 269 8.03 -26.02 18.41
CA GLY A 269 6.95 -25.04 18.46
C GLY A 269 5.70 -25.56 19.16
N LEU A 270 4.79 -24.64 19.50
CA LEU A 270 3.51 -24.97 20.15
C LEU A 270 2.66 -25.96 19.32
N PHE A 271 2.75 -25.86 18.00
CA PHE A 271 2.05 -26.73 17.05
C PHE A 271 3.04 -27.21 16.01
N ILE A 272 2.86 -28.45 15.54
CA ILE A 272 3.68 -29.05 14.48
C ILE A 272 2.79 -29.52 13.33
N ARG A 273 3.31 -29.47 12.11
CA ARG A 273 2.72 -30.12 10.95
C ARG A 273 3.62 -31.26 10.50
N ILE A 274 3.05 -32.39 10.11
CA ILE A 274 3.79 -33.48 9.47
C ILE A 274 3.69 -33.27 7.95
N GLY A 275 4.85 -33.05 7.32
CA GLY A 275 4.99 -32.91 5.87
C GLY A 275 4.94 -34.25 5.12
N GLU A 276 4.99 -34.19 3.79
CA GLU A 276 4.85 -35.35 2.90
C GLU A 276 5.91 -36.45 3.14
N ASN A 277 7.08 -36.08 3.67
CA ASN A 277 8.19 -37.00 3.96
C ASN A 277 8.37 -37.30 5.46
N ASN A 278 7.31 -37.18 6.26
CA ASN A 278 7.36 -37.27 7.73
C ASN A 278 8.30 -36.22 8.38
N THR A 279 8.54 -35.13 7.67
CA THR A 279 9.31 -33.98 8.18
C THR A 279 8.44 -33.14 9.10
N ILE A 280 8.99 -32.70 10.23
CA ILE A 280 8.32 -31.75 11.12
C ILE A 280 8.45 -30.36 10.51
N GLU A 281 7.31 -29.76 10.18
CA GLU A 281 7.20 -28.46 9.53
C GLU A 281 6.43 -27.46 10.41
N SER A 282 6.64 -26.18 10.13
CA SER A 282 5.82 -25.12 10.74
C SER A 282 4.36 -25.27 10.30
N PRO A 283 3.38 -25.03 11.18
CA PRO A 283 1.97 -24.96 10.81
C PRO A 283 1.66 -23.83 9.82
N SER A 284 2.59 -22.88 9.62
CA SER A 284 2.46 -21.76 8.69
C SER A 284 2.53 -22.16 7.21
N THR A 285 3.15 -23.30 6.88
CA THR A 285 3.49 -23.69 5.49
C THR A 285 2.33 -23.56 4.49
N PRO A 286 1.09 -23.98 4.80
CA PRO A 286 -0.03 -23.85 3.86
C PRO A 286 -0.44 -22.41 3.53
N TYR A 287 -0.08 -21.45 4.39
CA TYR A 287 -0.55 -20.05 4.31
C TYR A 287 0.40 -19.14 3.53
N TRP A 288 1.65 -19.56 3.30
CA TRP A 288 2.63 -18.74 2.58
C TRP A 288 2.31 -18.58 1.08
N GLY A 289 1.71 -19.61 0.48
CA GLY A 289 1.55 -19.72 -0.96
C GLY A 289 2.90 -19.65 -1.69
N ASN A 290 2.88 -19.36 -2.99
CA ASN A 290 4.11 -19.19 -3.77
C ASN A 290 4.65 -17.75 -3.61
N ARG A 291 5.91 -17.61 -3.20
CA ARG A 291 6.60 -16.30 -3.07
C ARG A 291 6.58 -15.47 -4.35
N LYS A 292 6.58 -16.10 -5.52
CA LYS A 292 6.54 -15.41 -6.82
C LYS A 292 5.15 -14.88 -7.20
N ILE A 293 4.09 -15.33 -6.51
CA ILE A 293 2.72 -14.85 -6.75
C ILE A 293 2.50 -13.66 -5.82
N ASN A 294 2.33 -12.48 -6.41
CA ASN A 294 2.10 -11.24 -5.68
C ASN A 294 0.74 -10.63 -6.01
#